data_AF-A0A944HN77-F1
#
_entry.id   AF-A0A944HN77-F1
#
_cell.length_a   1.000
_cell.length_b   1.000
_cell.length_c   1.000
_cell.angle_alpha   90.00
_cell.angle_beta   90.00
_cell.angle_gamma   90.00
#
_symmetry.space_group_name_H-M   'P 1'
#
loop_
_entity.id
_entity.type
_entity.pdbx_description
1 polymer ?
#
loop_
_entity_poly.entity_id
_entity_poly.type
_entity_poly.pdbx_seq_one_letter_code
_entity_poly.pdbx_strand_id
1 'polypeptide(L)'
;ALLRLRAHAGTHGDPAFREVVAPLCAALAAVVDEDWAGALPVLRALMPRLGALGGSAAQRDIVEETLLFALVSAGRHTEAAALLDARLDRRPSPLDRLRRGKPETTS
;
A
#
# COMPACT_ATOMS: atom_id res chain seq x y z
N ALA A 1 -11.51 13.36 6.00
CA ALA A 1 -11.07 13.94 4.71
C ALA A 1 -11.10 12.91 3.57
N LEU A 2 -10.50 11.73 3.75
CA LEU A 2 -10.41 10.68 2.71
C LEU A 2 -11.76 10.27 2.09
N LEU A 3 -12.82 10.16 2.89
CA LEU A 3 -14.16 9.83 2.38
C LEU A 3 -14.71 10.86 1.38
N ARG A 4 -14.43 12.16 1.60
CA ARG A 4 -14.84 13.22 0.66
C ARG A 4 -14.04 13.15 -0.64
N LEU A 5 -12.73 12.92 -0.54
CA LEU A 5 -11.85 12.75 -1.70
C LEU A 5 -12.26 11.51 -2.53
N ARG A 6 -12.58 10.40 -1.85
CA ARG A 6 -13.12 9.19 -2.48
C ARG A 6 -14.38 9.49 -3.27
N ALA A 7 -15.36 10.16 -2.65
CA ALA A 7 -16.64 10.47 -3.28
C ALA A 7 -16.43 11.33 -4.55
N HIS A 8 -15.58 12.36 -4.45
CA HIS A 8 -15.24 13.22 -5.58
C HIS A 8 -14.53 12.45 -6.71
N ALA A 9 -13.54 11.63 -6.37
CA ALA A 9 -12.81 10.82 -7.35
C ALA A 9 -13.71 9.78 -8.05
N GLY A 10 -14.69 9.23 -7.33
CA GLY A 10 -15.63 8.24 -7.87
C GLY A 10 -16.57 8.78 -8.95
N THR A 11 -16.83 10.09 -8.96
CA THR A 11 -17.66 10.76 -9.98
C THR A 11 -16.84 11.40 -11.11
N HIS A 12 -15.51 11.29 -11.07
CA HIS A 12 -14.63 11.96 -12.01
C HIS A 12 -14.68 11.29 -13.39
N GLY A 13 -14.62 12.08 -14.47
CA GLY A 13 -14.67 11.56 -15.84
C GLY A 13 -13.46 10.71 -16.23
N ASP A 14 -12.30 10.99 -15.63
CA ASP A 14 -11.06 10.27 -15.85
C ASP A 14 -11.06 8.90 -15.11
N PRO A 15 -10.88 7.76 -15.82
CA PRO A 15 -10.74 6.43 -15.21
C PRO A 15 -9.67 6.35 -14.12
N ALA A 16 -8.56 7.09 -14.23
CA ALA A 16 -7.49 7.09 -13.23
C ALA A 16 -8.00 7.47 -11.83
N PHE A 17 -8.91 8.44 -11.76
CA PHE A 17 -9.53 8.86 -10.50
C PHE A 17 -10.45 7.78 -9.94
N ARG A 18 -11.28 7.16 -10.79
CA ARG A 18 -12.26 6.16 -10.36
C ARG A 18 -11.63 4.81 -10.00
N GLU A 19 -10.59 4.41 -10.70
CA GLU A 19 -9.98 3.08 -10.58
C GLU A 19 -8.75 3.05 -9.67
N VAL A 20 -8.14 4.21 -9.38
CA VAL A 20 -6.97 4.28 -8.49
C VAL A 20 -7.15 5.24 -7.35
N VAL A 21 -7.54 6.50 -7.59
CA VAL A 21 -7.64 7.50 -6.50
C VAL A 21 -8.76 7.14 -5.52
N ALA A 22 -9.95 6.82 -6.00
CA ALA A 22 -11.07 6.47 -5.14
C ALA A 22 -10.82 5.19 -4.32
N PRO A 23 -10.31 4.08 -4.90
CA PRO A 23 -9.93 2.89 -4.13
C PRO A 23 -8.78 3.15 -3.17
N LEU A 24 -7.77 3.94 -3.56
CA LEU A 24 -6.67 4.29 -2.65
C LEU A 24 -7.17 5.05 -1.43
N CYS A 25 -8.07 6.02 -1.61
CA CYS A 25 -8.69 6.73 -0.48
C CYS A 25 -9.50 5.80 0.43
N ALA A 26 -10.18 4.79 -0.14
CA ALA A 26 -10.91 3.79 0.64
C ALA A 26 -9.94 2.91 1.46
N ALA A 27 -8.85 2.45 0.84
CA ALA A 27 -7.85 1.63 1.51
C ALA A 27 -7.13 2.40 2.62
N LEU A 28 -6.79 3.67 2.38
CA LEU A 28 -6.17 4.53 3.41
C LEU A 28 -7.13 4.79 4.58
N ALA A 29 -8.43 4.92 4.32
CA ALA A 29 -9.41 5.03 5.40
C ALA A 29 -9.47 3.74 6.23
N ALA A 30 -9.50 2.57 5.57
CA ALA A 30 -9.45 1.28 6.26
C ALA A 30 -8.17 1.09 7.08
N VAL A 31 -7.01 1.57 6.60
CA VAL A 31 -5.76 1.58 7.37
C VAL A 31 -5.87 2.45 8.63
N VAL A 32 -6.49 3.63 8.53
CA VAL A 32 -6.70 4.53 9.68
C VAL A 32 -7.65 3.90 10.71
N ASP A 33 -8.65 3.17 10.24
CA ASP A 33 -9.63 2.48 11.09
C ASP A 33 -9.12 1.09 11.57
N GLU A 34 -7.87 0.75 11.29
CA GLU A 34 -7.25 -0.57 11.58
C GLU A 34 -8.01 -1.77 10.98
N ASP A 35 -8.84 -1.54 9.96
CA ASP A 35 -9.49 -2.59 9.15
C ASP A 35 -8.51 -3.15 8.11
N TRP A 36 -7.60 -4.00 8.59
CA TRP A 36 -6.60 -4.64 7.73
C TRP A 36 -7.22 -5.56 6.68
N ALA A 37 -8.35 -6.20 7.03
CA ALA A 37 -9.07 -7.10 6.14
C ALA A 37 -9.64 -6.34 4.93
N GLY A 38 -10.14 -5.12 5.14
CA GLY A 38 -10.59 -4.21 4.08
C GLY A 38 -9.44 -3.53 3.33
N ALA A 39 -8.37 -3.14 4.02
CA ALA A 39 -7.27 -2.39 3.42
C ALA A 39 -6.40 -3.22 2.46
N LEU A 40 -5.97 -4.41 2.91
CA LEU A 40 -4.93 -5.19 2.24
C LEU A 40 -5.29 -5.62 0.81
N PRO A 41 -6.50 -6.13 0.51
CA PRO A 41 -6.85 -6.53 -0.85
C PRO A 41 -6.78 -5.35 -1.83
N VAL A 42 -7.21 -4.17 -1.39
CA VAL A 42 -7.24 -2.97 -2.24
C VAL A 42 -5.83 -2.45 -2.49
N LEU A 43 -4.99 -2.32 -1.45
CA LEU A 43 -3.60 -1.89 -1.60
C LEU A 43 -2.82 -2.80 -2.56
N ARG A 44 -3.01 -4.13 -2.45
CA ARG A 44 -2.40 -5.11 -3.36
C ARG A 44 -2.85 -4.93 -4.81
N ALA A 45 -4.15 -4.77 -5.02
CA ALA A 45 -4.72 -4.59 -6.36
C ALA A 45 -4.30 -3.28 -7.05
N LEU A 46 -3.86 -2.29 -6.27
CA LEU A 46 -3.36 -1.00 -6.79
C LEU A 46 -1.89 -1.06 -7.21
N MET A 47 -1.05 -1.90 -6.60
CA MET A 47 0.39 -1.99 -6.89
C MET A 47 0.76 -2.02 -8.38
N PRO A 48 0.21 -2.94 -9.21
CA PRO A 48 0.55 -2.98 -10.63
C PRO A 48 0.00 -1.76 -11.41
N ARG A 49 -1.03 -1.09 -10.91
CA ARG A 49 -1.70 0.03 -11.58
C ARG A 49 -1.01 1.37 -11.39
N LEU A 50 -0.31 1.56 -10.27
CA LEU A 50 0.35 2.84 -9.96
C LEU A 50 1.45 3.21 -10.97
N GLY A 51 2.09 2.22 -11.59
CA GLY A 51 3.07 2.45 -12.66
C GLY A 51 2.44 2.93 -13.97
N ALA A 52 1.23 2.47 -14.28
CA ALA A 52 0.54 2.76 -15.54
C ALA A 52 -0.06 4.18 -15.59
N LEU A 53 -0.36 4.78 -14.43
CA LEU A 53 -0.97 6.11 -14.34
C LEU A 53 0.05 7.26 -14.33
N GLY A 54 1.33 6.99 -14.55
CA GLY A 54 2.38 8.01 -14.44
C GLY A 54 2.58 8.53 -13.02
N GLY A 55 2.17 7.75 -12.00
CA GLY A 55 2.42 8.08 -10.61
C GLY A 55 3.92 8.22 -10.36
N SER A 56 4.31 9.25 -9.61
CA SER A 56 5.73 9.49 -9.32
C SER A 56 6.32 8.31 -8.54
N ALA A 57 7.63 8.10 -8.64
CA ALA A 57 8.31 7.07 -7.85
C ALA A 57 8.01 7.22 -6.35
N ALA A 58 8.00 8.46 -5.85
CA ALA A 58 7.66 8.76 -4.46
C ALA A 58 6.21 8.36 -4.09
N GLN A 59 5.24 8.54 -4.98
CA GLN A 59 3.87 8.11 -4.73
C GLN A 59 3.76 6.59 -4.62
N ARG A 60 4.46 5.85 -5.48
CA ARG A 60 4.53 4.38 -5.41
C ARG A 60 5.15 3.92 -4.10
N ASP A 61 6.27 4.53 -3.71
CA ASP A 61 6.95 4.23 -2.45
C ASP A 61 6.02 4.42 -1.24
N ILE A 62 5.19 5.47 -1.23
CA ILE A 62 4.21 5.71 -0.15
C ILE A 62 3.18 4.58 -0.07
N VAL A 63 2.62 4.13 -1.19
CA VAL A 63 1.60 3.07 -1.17
C VAL A 63 2.23 1.71 -0.84
N GLU A 64 3.44 1.43 -1.31
CA GLU A 64 4.19 0.23 -0.92
C GLU A 64 4.55 0.23 0.57
N GLU A 65 4.96 1.36 1.13
CA GLU A 65 5.22 1.50 2.56
C GLU A 65 3.95 1.33 3.39
N THR A 66 2.82 1.86 2.89
CA THR A 66 1.50 1.67 3.52
C THR A 66 1.09 0.20 3.52
N LEU A 67 1.31 -0.51 2.41
CA LEU A 67 1.05 -1.95 2.31
C LEU A 67 1.95 -2.73 3.29
N LEU A 68 3.23 -2.39 3.37
CA LEU A 68 4.16 -3.01 4.33
C LEU A 68 3.67 -2.80 5.77
N PHE A 69 3.30 -1.57 6.13
CA PHE A 69 2.76 -1.24 7.44
C PHE A 69 1.50 -2.04 7.77
N ALA A 70 0.53 -2.11 6.84
CA ALA A 70 -0.70 -2.86 7.03
C ALA A 70 -0.44 -4.38 7.17
N LEU A 71 0.52 -4.94 6.43
CA LEU A 71 0.88 -6.36 6.56
C LEU A 71 1.51 -6.69 7.90
N VAL A 72 2.43 -5.84 8.37
CA VAL A 72 3.05 -6.01 9.69
C VAL A 72 2.02 -5.87 10.80
N SER A 73 1.14 -4.86 10.71
CA SER A 73 0.10 -4.60 11.72
C SER A 73 -0.96 -5.72 11.78
N ALA A 74 -1.21 -6.39 10.65
CA ALA A 74 -2.10 -7.54 10.57
C ALA A 74 -1.44 -8.89 10.93
N GLY A 75 -0.17 -8.91 11.37
CA GLY A 75 0.56 -10.14 11.66
C GLY A 75 0.93 -10.98 10.42
N ARG A 76 0.79 -10.43 9.21
CA ARG A 76 1.06 -11.14 7.94
C ARG A 76 2.54 -11.05 7.56
N HIS A 77 3.40 -11.52 8.46
CA HIS A 77 4.85 -11.33 8.38
C HIS A 77 5.51 -11.98 7.17
N THR A 78 5.06 -13.18 6.76
CA THR A 78 5.58 -13.84 5.54
C THR A 78 5.37 -12.99 4.30
N GLU A 79 4.22 -12.33 4.20
CA GLU A 79 3.91 -11.48 3.04
C GLU A 79 4.62 -10.13 3.11
N ALA A 80 4.82 -9.58 4.32
CA ALA A 80 5.66 -8.40 4.53
C ALA A 80 7.11 -8.68 4.11
N ALA A 81 7.64 -9.86 4.47
CA ALA A 81 8.97 -10.30 4.08
C ALA A 81 9.12 -10.42 2.55
N ALA A 82 8.15 -11.05 1.89
CA ALA A 82 8.14 -11.15 0.42
C ALA A 82 8.11 -9.77 -0.27
N LEU A 83 7.37 -8.81 0.29
CA LEU A 83 7.35 -7.43 -0.22
C LEU A 83 8.71 -6.73 -0.04
N LEU A 84 9.36 -6.91 1.12
CA LEU A 84 10.70 -6.37 1.37
C LEU A 84 11.75 -6.98 0.44
N ASP A 85 11.68 -8.29 0.19
CA ASP A 85 12.59 -8.99 -0.73
C ASP A 85 12.43 -8.40 -2.15
N ALA A 86 11.20 -8.27 -2.64
CA ALA A 86 10.94 -7.65 -3.94
C ALA A 86 11.38 -6.18 -4.03
N ARG A 87 11.28 -5.41 -2.94
CA ARG A 87 11.79 -4.03 -2.87
C ARG A 87 13.31 -3.99 -2.96
N LEU A 88 13.99 -4.87 -2.24
CA LEU A 88 15.45 -4.98 -2.21
C LEU A 88 16.02 -5.41 -3.57
N ASP A 89 15.33 -6.31 -4.28
CA ASP A 89 15.70 -6.73 -5.63
C ASP A 89 15.65 -5.56 -6.63
N ARG A 90 14.65 -4.68 -6.51
CA ARG A 90 14.53 -3.50 -7.37
C ARG A 90 15.49 -2.39 -6.98
N ARG A 91 15.72 -2.19 -5.68
CA ARG A 91 16.58 -1.12 -5.15
C ARG A 91 17.20 -1.51 -3.80
N PRO A 92 18.53 -1.51 -3.69
CA PRO A 92 19.20 -1.67 -2.40
C PRO A 92 18.75 -0.61 -1.38
N SER A 93 18.34 -1.05 -0.20
CA SER A 93 17.87 -0.19 0.89
C SER A 93 18.39 -0.73 2.23
N PRO A 94 19.27 0.00 2.94
CA PRO A 94 19.74 -0.41 4.27
C PRO A 94 18.61 -0.59 5.28
N LEU A 95 17.58 0.27 5.20
CA LEU A 95 16.41 0.20 6.07
C LEU A 95 15.59 -1.06 5.81
N ASP A 96 15.37 -1.40 4.53
CA ASP A 96 14.61 -2.61 4.19
C ASP A 96 15.38 -3.89 4.53
N ARG A 97 16.72 -3.89 4.42
CA ARG A 97 17.56 -4.99 4.92
C ARG A 97 17.42 -5.16 6.43
N LEU A 98 17.47 -4.05 7.19
CA LEU A 98 17.28 -4.10 8.64
C LEU A 98 15.89 -4.64 9.00
N ARG A 99 14.83 -4.15 8.34
CA ARG A 99 13.45 -4.62 8.56
C ARG A 99 13.28 -6.09 8.21
N ARG A 100 13.93 -6.56 7.13
CA ARG A 100 13.90 -7.97 6.70
C ARG A 100 14.61 -8.91 7.66
N GLY A 101 15.64 -8.42 8.35
CA GLY A 101 16.43 -9.17 9.33
C GLY A 101 15.85 -9.17 10.75
N LYS A 102 14.79 -8.41 11.05
CA LYS A 102 14.14 -8.46 12.36
C LYS A 102 13.35 -9.78 12.49
N PRO A 103 13.62 -10.62 13.50
CA PRO A 103 12.84 -11.83 13.74
C PRO A 103 11.39 -11.47 14.12
N GLU A 104 10.47 -12.37 13.77
CA GLU A 104 9.05 -12.29 14.15
C GLU A 104 8.96 -12.11 15.66
N THR A 105 8.49 -10.95 16.12
CA THR A 105 8.23 -10.73 17.55
C THR A 105 6.87 -11.34 17.83
N THR A 106 6.87 -12.64 18.15
CA THR A 106 5.70 -13.36 18.65
C THR A 106 5.25 -12.69 19.96
N SER A 107 4.01 -12.20 19.99
CA SER A 107 3.25 -11.91 21.21
C SER A 107 1.86 -12.49 21.05
#